data_AF-A0A377K5Z8-F1
#
_entry.id   AF-A0A377K5Z8-F1
#
_cell.length_a   1.000
_cell.length_b   1.000
_cell.length_c   1.000
_cell.angle_alpha   90.00
_cell.angle_beta   90.00
_cell.angle_gamma   90.00
#
_symmetry.space_group_name_H-M   'P 1'
#
loop_
_entity.id
_entity.type
_entity.pdbx_description
1 polymer ?
#
loop_
_entity_poly.entity_id
_entity_poly.type
_entity_poly.pdbx_seq_one_letter_code
_entity_poly.pdbx_strand_id
1 'polypeptide(L)' 'MRDGVLTRVEGEERVEETLLTVPGNYPAYYAAIRDALNGDGENPVPASQAIQVMELIELGIESAKHRATLCLA' A
#
# COMPACT_ATOMS: atom_id res chain seq x y z
N MET A 1 9.27 -15.21 -13.12
CA MET A 1 9.23 -13.82 -12.64
C MET A 1 9.02 -12.94 -13.87
N ARG A 2 8.09 -11.99 -13.82
CA ARG A 2 7.83 -11.08 -14.94
C ARG A 2 8.03 -9.67 -14.44
N ASP A 3 8.97 -8.98 -15.04
CA ASP A 3 9.23 -7.57 -14.77
C ASP A 3 8.09 -6.68 -15.26
N GLY A 4 7.97 -5.51 -14.61
CA GLY A 4 6.99 -4.50 -14.96
C GLY A 4 7.45 -3.75 -16.21
N VAL A 5 6.50 -3.22 -16.96
CA VAL A 5 6.79 -2.28 -18.05
C VAL A 5 6.22 -0.93 -17.65
N LEU A 6 7.09 0.06 -17.51
CA LEU A 6 6.71 1.45 -17.31
C LEU A 6 6.58 2.12 -18.68
N THR A 7 5.38 2.59 -19.00
CA THR A 7 5.16 3.42 -20.19
C THR A 7 5.20 4.89 -19.79
N ARG A 8 6.11 5.65 -20.40
CA ARG A 8 6.23 7.10 -20.25
C ARG A 8 5.85 7.80 -21.56
N VAL A 9 5.28 8.99 -21.43
CA VAL A 9 5.06 9.89 -22.58
C VAL A 9 6.15 10.95 -22.57
N GLU A 10 6.94 10.97 -23.63
CA GLU A 10 8.01 11.94 -23.86
C GLU A 10 7.68 12.77 -25.11
N GLY A 11 7.06 13.92 -24.91
CA GLY A 11 6.51 14.71 -26.02
C GLY A 11 5.36 13.98 -26.71
N GLU A 12 5.52 13.69 -28.00
CA GLU A 12 4.55 12.90 -28.79
C GLU A 12 4.84 11.39 -28.79
N GLU A 13 5.97 10.97 -28.23
CA GLU A 13 6.41 9.58 -28.22
C GLU A 13 5.97 8.85 -26.94
N ARG A 14 5.66 7.55 -27.10
CA ARG A 14 5.49 6.63 -25.98
C ARG A 14 6.72 5.75 -25.89
N VAL A 15 7.40 5.82 -24.74
CA VAL A 15 8.60 5.03 -24.45
C VAL A 15 8.23 3.96 -23.42
N GLU A 16 8.57 2.72 -23.71
CA GLU A 16 8.42 1.60 -22.78
C GLU A 16 9.78 1.24 -22.17
N GLU A 17 9.80 1.09 -20.86
CA GLU A 17 10.98 0.70 -20.09
C GLU A 17 10.63 -0.52 -19.22
N THR A 18 11.39 -1.60 -19.37
CA THR A 18 11.25 -2.77 -18.49
C THR A 18 11.95 -2.49 -17.16
N LEU A 19 11.21 -2.56 -16.07
CA LEU A 19 11.70 -2.33 -14.71
C LEU A 19 11.70 -3.62 -13.90
N LEU A 20 12.84 -3.90 -13.27
CA LEU A 20 13.01 -5.04 -12.38
C LEU A 20 11.97 -5.01 -11.25
N THR A 21 11.29 -6.14 -11.05
CA THR A 21 10.29 -6.28 -9.99
C THR A 21 10.78 -7.15 -8.84
N VAL A 22 10.39 -6.77 -7.63
CA VAL A 22 10.62 -7.60 -6.43
C VAL A 22 9.54 -8.68 -6.37
N PRO A 23 9.89 -9.96 -6.19
CA PRO A 23 8.90 -11.01 -5.99
C PRO A 23 8.09 -10.77 -4.72
N GLY A 24 6.77 -10.96 -4.80
CA GLY A 24 5.91 -10.87 -3.63
C GLY A 24 6.27 -11.92 -2.57
N ASN A 25 6.13 -11.55 -1.29
CA ASN A 25 6.47 -12.41 -0.15
C ASN A 25 5.36 -12.40 0.91
N TYR A 26 4.17 -12.89 0.56
CA TYR A 26 3.07 -13.07 1.51
C TYR A 26 3.45 -13.92 2.75
N PRO A 27 4.28 -14.98 2.64
CA PRO A 27 4.72 -15.73 3.81
C PRO A 27 5.45 -14.89 4.87
N ALA A 28 6.07 -13.76 4.50
CA ALA A 28 6.73 -12.88 5.46
C ALA A 28 5.78 -12.34 6.54
N TYR A 29 4.51 -12.11 6.20
CA TYR A 29 3.51 -11.64 7.17
C TYR A 29 3.35 -12.64 8.31
N TYR A 30 3.14 -13.92 7.99
CA TYR A 30 2.95 -14.96 9.00
C TYR A 30 4.23 -15.27 9.78
N ALA A 31 5.40 -15.16 9.14
CA ALA A 31 6.69 -15.28 9.81
C ALA A 31 6.85 -14.18 10.88
N ALA A 32 6.54 -12.93 10.54
CA ALA A 32 6.61 -11.82 11.48
C ALA A 32 5.54 -11.91 12.59
N ILE A 33 4.33 -12.44 12.29
CA ILE A 33 3.34 -12.73 13.34
C ILE A 33 3.87 -13.76 14.34
N ARG A 34 4.47 -14.86 13.85
CA ARG A 34 5.11 -15.86 14.71
C ARG A 34 6.16 -15.22 15.62
N ASP A 35 7.02 -14.39 15.03
CA ASP A 35 8.12 -13.75 15.76
C ASP A 35 7.57 -12.78 16.83
N ALA A 36 6.57 -11.97 16.48
CA ALA A 36 5.89 -11.08 17.43
C ALA A 36 5.22 -11.84 18.59
N LEU A 37 4.59 -13.00 18.32
CA LEU A 37 3.97 -13.84 19.35
C LEU A 37 4.99 -14.47 20.31
N ASN A 38 6.22 -14.69 19.85
CA ASN A 38 7.33 -15.18 20.67
C ASN A 38 8.11 -14.06 21.38
N GLY A 39 7.76 -12.79 21.13
CA GLY A 39 8.48 -11.64 21.68
C GLY A 39 9.73 -11.22 20.89
N ASP A 40 9.97 -11.84 19.73
CA ASP A 40 11.14 -11.63 18.86
C ASP A 40 10.84 -10.63 17.71
N GLY A 41 10.07 -9.58 17.99
CA GLY A 41 9.73 -8.55 17.00
C GLY A 41 8.43 -7.82 17.31
N GLU A 42 8.14 -6.80 16.50
CA GLU A 42 6.86 -6.09 16.57
C GLU A 42 5.79 -6.76 15.71
N ASN A 43 4.52 -6.48 16.02
CA ASN A 43 3.42 -6.90 15.15
C ASN A 43 3.59 -6.26 13.75
N PRO A 44 3.68 -7.07 12.66
CA PRO A 44 3.95 -6.55 11.31
C PRO A 44 2.88 -5.59 10.79
N VAL A 45 1.64 -5.70 11.28
CA VAL A 45 0.54 -4.77 10.98
C VAL A 45 -0.31 -4.61 12.25
N PRO A 46 0.02 -3.64 13.13
CA PRO A 46 -0.75 -3.35 14.32
C PRO A 46 -2.20 -2.93 14.00
N ALA A 47 -3.13 -3.23 14.89
CA ALA A 47 -4.54 -2.89 14.71
C ALA A 47 -4.78 -1.37 14.54
N SER A 48 -3.95 -0.54 15.16
CA SER A 48 -3.99 0.92 15.00
C SER A 48 -3.81 1.38 13.55
N GLN A 49 -2.93 0.72 12.78
CA GLN A 49 -2.76 1.04 11.36
C GLN A 49 -4.00 0.65 10.54
N ALA A 50 -4.65 -0.47 10.88
CA ALA A 50 -5.90 -0.86 10.24
C ALA A 50 -7.02 0.15 10.53
N ILE A 51 -7.10 0.65 11.77
CA ILE A 51 -8.08 1.69 12.15
C ILE A 51 -7.86 2.97 11.33
N GLN A 52 -6.62 3.42 11.17
CA GLN A 52 -6.30 4.60 10.34
C GLN A 52 -6.78 4.43 8.89
N VAL A 53 -6.66 3.23 8.33
CA VAL A 53 -7.20 2.93 6.98
C VAL A 53 -8.73 3.05 6.98
N MET A 54 -9.41 2.54 8.00
CA MET A 54 -10.87 2.67 8.11
C MET A 54 -11.31 4.14 8.22
N GLU A 55 -10.62 4.95 9.02
CA GLU A 55 -10.86 6.39 9.14
C GLU A 55 -10.75 7.10 7.79
N LEU A 56 -9.72 6.76 6.99
CA LEU A 56 -9.55 7.32 5.65
C LEU A 56 -10.65 6.86 4.67
N ILE A 57 -11.11 5.62 4.78
CA ILE A 57 -12.23 5.11 3.96
C ILE A 57 -13.51 5.91 4.28
N GLU A 58 -13.81 6.11 5.57
CA GLU A 58 -14.96 6.90 6.01
C GLU A 58 -14.84 8.35 5.58
N LEU A 59 -13.67 8.96 5.74
CA LEU A 59 -13.40 10.32 5.28
C LEU A 59 -13.55 10.46 3.76
N GLY A 60 -13.17 9.42 3.00
CA GLY A 60 -13.38 9.35 1.55
C GLY A 60 -14.86 9.36 1.17
N ILE A 61 -15.70 8.67 1.94
CA ILE A 61 -17.16 8.68 1.76
C ILE A 61 -17.72 10.09 2.02
N GLU A 62 -17.31 10.74 3.12
CA GLU A 62 -17.75 12.10 3.45
C GLU A 62 -17.26 13.13 2.43
N SER A 63 -16.00 13.02 2.01
CA SER A 63 -15.41 13.85 0.94
C SER A 63 -16.24 13.77 -0.34
N ALA A 64 -16.64 12.57 -0.75
CA ALA A 64 -17.47 12.36 -1.93
C ALA A 64 -18.87 13.01 -1.80
N LYS A 65 -19.51 12.89 -0.62
CA LYS A 65 -20.80 13.55 -0.34
C LYS A 65 -20.71 15.07 -0.42
N HIS A 66 -19.65 15.64 0.14
CA HIS A 66 -19.43 17.08 0.17
C HIS A 66 -18.82 17.66 -1.11
N ARG A 67 -18.29 16.80 -2.00
CA ARG A 67 -17.49 17.18 -3.17
C ARG A 67 -16.35 18.12 -2.80
N ALA A 68 -15.73 17.88 -1.65
CA ALA A 68 -14.70 18.72 -1.08
C ALA A 68 -13.62 17.87 -0.42
N THR A 69 -12.39 18.34 -0.44
CA THR A 69 -11.30 17.73 0.32
C THR A 69 -11.52 17.94 1.81
N LEU A 70 -11.43 16.86 2.58
CA LEU A 70 -11.54 16.89 4.04
C LEU A 70 -10.17 16.63 4.67
N CYS A 71 -9.90 17.28 5.80
CA CYS A 71 -8.68 17.05 6.56
C CYS A 71 -8.88 15.86 7.51
N LEU A 72 -7.86 15.02 7.62
CA LEU A 72 -7.78 14.05 8.71
C LEU A 72 -7.53 14.83 10.00
N ALA A 73 -8.29 14.51 11.04
CA ALA A 73 -8.20 15.16 12.36
C ALA A 73 -6.93 14.76 13.11
#